data_AF-A0A7X1LN30-F1
#
_entry.id   AF-A0A7X1LN30-F1
#
_cell.length_a   1.000
_cell.length_b   1.000
_cell.length_c   1.000
_cell.angle_alpha   90.00
_cell.angle_beta   90.00
_cell.angle_gamma   90.00
#
_symmetry.space_group_name_H-M   'P 1'
#
loop_
_entity.id
_entity.type
_entity.pdbx_description
1 polymer ?
#
loop_
_entity_poly.entity_id
_entity_poly.type
_entity_poly.pdbx_seq_one_letter_code
_entity_poly.pdbx_strand_id
1 'polypeptide(L)'
;MYHLQANRLALGSSWARRPFDFPTFASDANVHHIHLNLRYERTRTERRANFHRTSNHYLVYTEHMWDSGRYLLMGVVTPAHEKMPANNNQLLSYFAEVAERFHSS
;
A
#
# COMPACT_ATOMS: atom_id res chain seq x y z
N MET A 1 -17.36 -4.38 24.93
CA MET A 1 -15.95 -4.05 25.19
C MET A 1 -15.13 -5.17 24.53
N TYR A 2 -14.64 -4.97 23.31
CA TYR A 2 -13.92 -6.01 22.57
C TYR A 2 -12.43 -5.63 22.51
N HIS A 3 -11.61 -6.41 23.20
CA HIS A 3 -10.15 -6.42 23.06
C HIS A 3 -9.77 -7.13 21.76
N LEU A 4 -9.06 -6.43 20.87
CA LEU A 4 -8.31 -7.07 19.79
C LEU A 4 -6.85 -7.17 20.24
N GLN A 5 -6.43 -8.38 20.59
CA GLN A 5 -5.01 -8.72 20.74
C GLN A 5 -4.41 -8.95 19.35
N ALA A 6 -3.39 -8.17 19.02
CA ALA A 6 -2.58 -8.38 17.82
C ALA A 6 -1.72 -9.64 18.01
N ASN A 7 -2.02 -10.69 17.24
CA ASN A 7 -1.27 -11.95 17.27
C ASN A 7 -0.04 -11.85 16.37
N ARG A 8 1.14 -12.03 16.98
CA ARG A 8 2.43 -12.25 16.31
C ARG A 8 2.78 -13.74 16.42
N LEU A 9 3.51 -14.26 15.41
CA LEU A 9 4.13 -15.61 15.25
C LEU A 9 3.26 -16.62 14.45
N ALA A 10 3.75 -17.45 13.51
CA ALA A 10 5.00 -17.57 12.76
C ALA A 10 4.83 -18.64 11.64
N LEU A 11 5.49 -18.40 10.49
CA LEU A 11 6.17 -19.34 9.57
C LEU A 11 5.45 -20.61 9.01
N GLY A 12 5.27 -20.63 7.68
CA GLY A 12 5.00 -21.84 6.89
C GLY A 12 4.88 -21.57 5.37
N SER A 13 5.95 -21.83 4.62
CA SER A 13 6.02 -22.14 3.17
C SER A 13 5.35 -21.20 2.14
N SER A 14 6.23 -20.49 1.43
CA SER A 14 6.15 -19.97 0.03
C SER A 14 4.79 -19.69 -0.61
N TRP A 15 4.62 -18.43 -1.05
CA TRP A 15 3.59 -17.81 -1.94
C TRP A 15 2.76 -16.70 -1.30
N ALA A 16 2.91 -16.41 -0.01
CA ALA A 16 2.44 -15.13 0.52
C ALA A 16 3.32 -14.03 -0.11
N ARG A 17 2.71 -13.15 -0.93
CA ARG A 17 3.29 -11.87 -1.34
C ARG A 17 3.98 -11.29 -0.11
N ARG A 18 5.31 -11.08 -0.14
CA ARG A 18 5.92 -10.28 0.92
C ARG A 18 5.12 -8.98 0.97
N PRO A 19 4.57 -8.58 2.12
CA PRO A 19 4.07 -7.22 2.26
C PRO A 19 5.17 -6.30 1.72
N PHE A 20 4.80 -5.30 0.93
CA PHE A 20 5.76 -4.26 0.62
C PHE A 20 6.18 -3.66 1.96
N ASP A 21 7.43 -3.88 2.34
CA ASP A 21 7.95 -3.38 3.60
C ASP A 21 8.18 -1.88 3.44
N PHE A 22 7.23 -1.09 3.93
CA PHE A 22 7.39 0.36 3.94
C PHE A 22 8.62 0.73 4.79
N PRO A 23 9.47 1.64 4.30
CA PRO A 23 10.51 2.22 5.13
C PRO A 23 9.86 2.92 6.34
N THR A 24 10.57 2.93 7.48
CA THR A 24 10.02 3.37 8.77
C THR A 24 9.34 4.74 8.68
N PHE A 25 9.93 5.72 8.00
CA PHE A 25 9.35 7.06 7.86
C PHE A 25 7.96 7.07 7.20
N ALA A 26 7.69 6.15 6.27
CA ALA A 26 6.40 6.08 5.58
C ALA A 26 5.37 5.35 6.44
N SER A 27 5.81 4.33 7.18
CA SER A 27 4.98 3.66 8.18
C SER A 27 4.61 4.61 9.32
N ASP A 28 5.57 5.39 9.81
CA ASP A 28 5.38 6.38 10.88
C ASP A 28 4.38 7.46 10.44
N ALA A 29 4.44 7.92 9.19
CA ALA A 29 3.49 8.87 8.61
C ALA A 29 2.11 8.24 8.25
N ASN A 30 1.88 6.97 8.61
CA ASN A 30 0.66 6.22 8.31
C ASN A 30 0.32 6.15 6.80
N VAL A 31 1.34 5.98 5.95
CA VAL A 31 1.16 5.80 4.50
C VAL A 31 0.81 4.35 4.18
N HIS A 32 -0.23 4.16 3.37
CA HIS A 32 -0.71 2.87 2.92
C HIS A 32 -0.80 2.80 1.40
N HIS A 33 -0.80 1.58 0.86
CA HIS A 33 -1.26 1.37 -0.50
C HIS A 33 -2.14 0.13 -0.63
N ILE A 34 -3.00 0.15 -1.65
CA ILE A 34 -3.70 -1.03 -2.14
C ILE A 34 -3.39 -1.25 -3.61
N HIS A 35 -3.24 -2.53 -3.97
CA HIS A 35 -3.16 -2.97 -5.35
C HIS A 35 -4.50 -2.72 -6.07
N LEU A 36 -4.50 -1.88 -7.09
CA LEU A 36 -5.65 -1.71 -7.98
C LEU A 36 -5.58 -2.69 -9.15
N ASN A 37 -6.70 -3.32 -9.49
CA ASN A 37 -6.85 -4.13 -10.69
C ASN A 37 -7.65 -3.33 -11.71
N LEU A 38 -6.96 -2.69 -12.65
CA LEU A 38 -7.59 -1.78 -13.60
C LEU A 38 -8.09 -2.57 -14.83
N ARG A 39 -9.32 -2.30 -15.27
CA ARG A 39 -10.03 -3.10 -16.30
C ARG A 39 -9.29 -3.24 -17.63
N TYR A 40 -8.45 -2.26 -17.98
CA TYR A 40 -7.64 -2.27 -19.20
C TYR A 40 -6.44 -3.23 -19.11
N GLU A 41 -6.13 -3.76 -17.91
CA GLU A 41 -5.11 -4.79 -17.71
C GLU A 41 -5.63 -6.22 -17.93
N ARG A 42 -6.58 -6.47 -18.88
CA ARG A 42 -6.71 -7.74 -19.67
C ARG A 42 -8.09 -8.39 -19.79
N THR A 43 -8.20 -9.26 -20.80
CA THR A 43 -9.36 -10.11 -21.11
C THR A 43 -9.59 -11.21 -20.06
N ARG A 44 -10.79 -11.81 -20.05
CA ARG A 44 -11.24 -12.82 -19.06
C ARG A 44 -10.30 -14.04 -18.95
N THR A 45 -9.61 -14.42 -20.03
CA THR A 45 -8.70 -15.58 -20.08
C THR A 45 -7.38 -15.31 -19.34
N GLU A 46 -6.88 -14.09 -19.42
CA GLU A 46 -5.62 -13.71 -18.79
C GLU A 46 -5.76 -13.50 -17.28
N ARG A 47 -6.98 -13.22 -16.79
CA ARG A 47 -7.30 -13.16 -15.35
C ARG A 47 -7.01 -14.46 -14.61
N ARG A 48 -7.17 -15.62 -15.24
CA ARG A 48 -6.85 -16.93 -14.63
C ARG A 48 -5.34 -17.19 -14.54
N ALA A 49 -4.58 -16.81 -15.58
CA ALA A 49 -3.12 -16.93 -15.58
C ALA A 49 -2.45 -15.94 -14.59
N ASN A 50 -3.07 -14.78 -14.36
CA ASN A 50 -2.56 -13.72 -13.49
C ASN A 50 -3.00 -13.80 -12.03
N PHE A 51 -3.71 -14.84 -11.59
CA PHE A 51 -4.14 -14.95 -10.18
C PHE A 51 -2.97 -14.81 -9.19
N HIS A 52 -1.76 -15.18 -9.63
CA HIS A 52 -0.51 -15.07 -8.86
C HIS A 52 0.30 -13.77 -9.11
N ARG A 53 -0.09 -12.89 -10.04
CA ARG A 53 0.63 -11.62 -10.27
C ARG A 53 0.09 -10.51 -9.36
N THR A 54 1.01 -9.77 -8.73
CA THR A 54 0.74 -8.48 -8.09
C THR A 54 0.32 -7.48 -9.16
N SER A 55 -0.73 -6.67 -8.93
CA SER A 55 -1.10 -5.64 -9.91
C SER A 55 0.01 -4.58 -10.00
N ASN A 56 0.14 -3.92 -11.15
CA ASN A 56 1.16 -2.88 -11.36
C ASN A 56 0.63 -1.47 -11.12
N HIS A 57 -0.41 -1.37 -10.28
CA HIS A 57 -1.07 -0.12 -9.93
C HIS A 57 -1.28 -0.05 -8.42
N TYR A 58 -0.85 1.04 -7.81
CA TYR A 58 -1.13 1.34 -6.41
C TYR A 58 -2.08 2.52 -6.31
N LEU A 59 -3.11 2.41 -5.47
CA LEU A 59 -3.70 3.59 -4.83
C LEU A 59 -2.95 3.82 -3.53
N VAL A 60 -2.35 5.00 -3.37
CA VAL A 60 -1.66 5.41 -2.15
C VAL A 60 -2.57 6.34 -1.36
N TYR A 61 -2.70 6.10 -0.06
CA TYR A 61 -3.61 6.83 0.82
C TYR A 61 -3.09 6.86 2.26
N THR A 62 -3.70 7.70 3.08
CA THR A 62 -3.48 7.73 4.53
C THR A 62 -4.80 7.93 5.27
N GLU A 63 -4.91 7.41 6.49
CA GLU A 63 -5.98 7.74 7.45
C GLU A 63 -5.44 8.72 8.48
N HIS A 64 -6.23 9.74 8.83
CA HIS A 64 -5.85 10.74 9.81
C HIS A 64 -5.61 10.08 11.18
N MET A 65 -4.47 10.36 11.82
CA MET A 65 -4.07 9.64 13.04
C MET A 65 -5.01 9.87 14.24
N TRP A 66 -5.64 11.05 14.31
CA TRP A 66 -6.46 11.46 15.45
C TRP A 66 -7.95 11.59 15.14
N ASP A 67 -8.36 11.29 13.90
CA ASP A 67 -9.74 11.45 13.45
C ASP A 67 -10.11 10.25 12.55
N SER A 68 -10.58 9.17 13.19
CA SER A 68 -10.83 7.91 12.49
C SER A 68 -11.92 8.08 11.44
N GLY A 69 -11.72 7.45 10.30
CA GLY A 69 -12.62 7.56 9.15
C GLY A 69 -12.34 8.77 8.24
N ARG A 70 -11.41 9.66 8.61
CA ARG A 70 -10.95 10.75 7.75
C ARG A 70 -9.76 10.28 6.92
N TYR A 71 -9.95 10.14 5.61
CA TYR A 71 -8.94 9.63 4.69
C TYR A 71 -8.48 10.68 3.68
N LEU A 72 -7.21 10.61 3.28
CA LEU A 72 -6.67 11.34 2.15
C LEU A 72 -6.19 10.35 1.07
N LEU A 73 -6.77 10.45 -0.12
CA LEU A 73 -6.28 9.77 -1.31
C LEU A 73 -5.17 10.61 -1.94
N MET A 74 -3.94 10.08 -1.96
CA MET A 74 -2.75 10.84 -2.35
C MET A 74 -2.37 10.63 -3.81
N GLY A 75 -2.66 9.46 -4.38
CA GLY A 75 -2.47 9.26 -5.81
C GLY A 75 -2.56 7.83 -6.29
N VAL A 76 -2.63 7.67 -7.61
CA VAL A 76 -2.51 6.38 -8.29
C VAL A 76 -1.14 6.28 -8.95
N VAL A 77 -0.35 5.28 -8.57
CA VAL A 77 1.00 5.06 -9.10
C VAL A 77 0.97 3.95 -10.13
N THR A 78 1.41 4.29 -11.35
CA THR A 78 1.49 3.40 -12.51
C THR A 78 2.73 3.77 -13.35
N PRO A 79 3.57 2.80 -13.75
CA PRO A 79 3.69 1.44 -13.21
C PRO A 79 4.24 1.46 -11.77
N ALA A 80 3.53 0.81 -10.85
CA ALA A 80 3.80 0.83 -9.42
C ALA A 80 5.19 0.26 -9.06
N HIS A 81 5.55 -0.90 -9.60
CA HIS A 81 6.79 -1.59 -9.21
C HIS A 81 8.05 -0.93 -9.78
N GLU A 82 7.92 -0.13 -10.83
CA GLU A 82 9.02 0.64 -11.41
C GLU A 82 9.18 2.01 -10.73
N LYS A 83 8.07 2.65 -10.36
CA LYS A 83 8.07 3.99 -9.73
C LYS A 83 8.25 3.96 -8.21
N MET A 84 7.89 2.84 -7.57
CA MET A 84 8.08 2.62 -6.13
C MET A 84 8.76 1.26 -5.87
N PRO A 85 9.98 1.03 -6.41
CA PRO A 85 10.74 -0.17 -6.07
C PRO A 85 11.27 -0.04 -4.63
N ALA A 86 11.53 -1.18 -3.98
CA ALA A 86 11.95 -1.23 -2.57
C ALA A 86 13.24 -0.44 -2.24
N ASN A 87 14.08 -0.15 -3.24
CA ASN A 87 15.33 0.59 -3.09
C ASN A 87 15.25 2.06 -3.52
N ASN A 88 14.10 2.55 -3.99
CA ASN A 88 13.91 3.96 -4.32
C ASN A 88 12.73 4.55 -3.54
N ASN A 89 13.07 5.28 -2.48
CA ASN A 89 12.11 5.82 -1.55
C ASN A 89 11.67 7.26 -1.86
N GLN A 90 12.13 7.88 -2.95
CA GLN A 90 11.82 9.30 -3.25
C GLN A 90 10.31 9.58 -3.29
N LEU A 91 9.56 8.75 -4.01
CA LEU A 91 8.11 8.93 -4.12
C LEU A 91 7.39 8.62 -2.80
N LEU A 92 7.90 7.67 -2.02
CA LEU A 92 7.40 7.41 -0.66
C LEU A 92 7.65 8.58 0.28
N SER A 93 8.82 9.22 0.21
CA SER A 93 9.14 10.40 1.01
C SER A 93 8.19 11.56 0.71
N TYR A 94 7.85 11.76 -0.57
CA TYR A 94 6.83 12.73 -0.96
C TYR A 94 5.46 12.41 -0.35
N PHE A 95 5.01 11.15 -0.45
CA PHE A 95 3.72 10.77 0.15
C PHE A 95 3.71 10.87 1.67
N ALA A 96 4.82 10.55 2.34
CA ALA A 96 4.94 10.73 3.78
C ALA A 96 4.81 12.21 4.17
N GLU A 97 5.46 13.12 3.44
CA GLU A 97 5.34 14.56 3.70
C GLU A 97 3.89 15.06 3.52
N VAL A 98 3.19 14.58 2.49
CA VAL A 98 1.78 14.91 2.27
C VAL A 98 0.91 14.37 3.41
N ALA A 99 1.16 13.15 3.87
CA ALA A 99 0.44 12.53 4.98
C ALA A 99 0.66 13.30 6.30
N GLU A 100 1.90 13.66 6.63
CA GLU A 100 2.22 14.46 7.82
C GLU A 100 1.48 15.81 7.84
N ARG A 101 1.46 16.50 6.69
CA ARG A 101 0.69 17.76 6.58
C ARG A 101 -0.80 17.54 6.80
N PHE A 102 -1.35 16.44 6.30
CA PHE A 102 -2.75 16.08 6.53
C PHE A 102 -3.05 15.77 8.00
N HIS A 103 -2.15 15.06 8.71
CA HIS A 103 -2.29 14.79 10.15
C HIS A 103 -2.21 16.06 11.02
N SER A 104 -1.59 17.11 10.50
CA SER A 104 -1.49 18.42 11.16
C SER A 104 -2.66 19.37 10.86
N SER A 105 -3.70 18.91 10.15
CA SER A 105 -4.81 19.74 9.61
C SER A 105 -6.17 19.57 10.27
#